data_AF-A0A3D4RZT9-F1
#
_entry.id   AF-A0A3D4RZT9-F1
#
_cell.length_a   1.000
_cell.length_b   1.000
_cell.length_c   1.000
_cell.angle_alpha   90.00
_cell.angle_beta   90.00
_cell.angle_gamma   90.00
#
_symmetry.space_group_name_H-M   'P 1'
#
loop_
_entity.id
_entity.type
_entity.pdbx_description
1 polymer ?
#
loop_
_entity_poly.entity_id
_entity_poly.type
_entity_poly.pdbx_seq_one_letter_code
_entity_poly.pdbx_strand_id
1 'polypeptide(L)' 'MDHARLPEPHEWKALCAYHDKTLNPPEEPPPLGVAMRMVAKIGGFLGRKSDGHPGADVLWRGLDKLSVITEAFQVFHPAF' A
#
# COMPACT_ATOMS: atom_id res chain seq x y z
N MET A 1 -1.12 3.77 -23.82
CA MET A 1 -0.58 4.74 -22.85
C MET A 1 -1.51 4.65 -21.66
N ASP A 2 -1.17 3.81 -20.69
CA ASP A 2 -2.02 3.66 -19.51
C ASP A 2 -1.94 4.95 -18.70
N HIS A 3 -3.11 5.57 -18.51
CA HIS A 3 -3.32 6.58 -17.49
C HIS A 3 -2.88 5.96 -16.17
N ALA A 4 -2.01 6.63 -15.42
CA ALA A 4 -1.68 6.23 -14.06
C ALA A 4 -2.99 6.22 -13.26
N ARG A 5 -3.65 5.06 -13.20
CA ARG A 5 -4.89 4.86 -12.46
C ARG A 5 -4.50 5.00 -10.99
N LEU A 6 -5.13 5.96 -10.31
CA LEU A 6 -5.04 6.02 -8.86
C LEU A 6 -5.54 4.67 -8.31
N PRO A 7 -4.89 4.11 -7.28
CA PRO A 7 -5.34 2.87 -6.69
C PRO A 7 -6.82 2.98 -6.33
N GLU A 8 -7.58 1.93 -6.60
CA GLU A 8 -8.99 1.89 -6.25
C GLU A 8 -9.16 2.05 -4.73
N PRO A 9 -10.32 2.54 -4.25
CA PRO A 9 -10.57 2.75 -2.82
C PRO A 9 -10.12 1.59 -1.93
N HIS A 10 -10.34 0.36 -2.38
CA HIS A 10 -9.93 -0.84 -1.66
C HIS A 10 -8.41 -1.01 -1.56
N GLU A 11 -7.62 -0.65 -2.58
CA GLU A 11 -6.16 -0.84 -2.58
C GLU A 11 -5.47 0.06 -1.56
N TRP A 12 -5.78 1.37 -1.57
CA TRP A 12 -5.14 2.28 -0.62
C TRP A 12 -5.71 2.15 0.80
N LYS A 13 -6.99 1.79 0.95
CA LYS A 13 -7.56 1.47 2.28
C LYS A 13 -6.93 0.21 2.86
N ALA A 14 -6.79 -0.85 2.07
CA ALA A 14 -6.13 -2.08 2.49
C ALA A 14 -4.65 -1.84 2.83
N LEU A 15 -3.95 -1.01 2.04
CA LEU A 15 -2.59 -0.58 2.32
C LEU A 15 -2.48 0.12 3.69
N CYS A 16 -3.33 1.12 3.95
CA CYS A 16 -3.34 1.84 5.22
C CYS A 16 -3.72 0.92 6.39
N ALA A 17 -4.79 0.13 6.26
CA ALA A 17 -5.23 -0.82 7.28
C ALA A 17 -4.12 -1.80 7.66
N TYR A 18 -3.45 -2.37 6.66
CA TYR A 18 -2.34 -3.31 6.89
C TYR A 18 -1.10 -2.61 7.44
N HIS A 19 -0.77 -1.41 6.98
CA HIS A 19 0.41 -0.66 7.41
C HIS A 19 0.29 -0.22 8.86
N ASP A 20 -0.82 0.42 9.20
CA ASP A 20 -1.08 1.03 10.50
C ASP A 20 -1.70 0.05 11.51
N LYS A 21 -1.98 -1.19 11.07
CA LYS A 21 -2.59 -2.26 11.89
C LYS A 21 -3.91 -1.82 12.50
N THR A 22 -4.80 -1.31 11.66
CA THR A 22 -6.11 -0.76 12.03
C THR A 22 -7.23 -1.39 11.21
N LEU A 23 -8.41 -1.51 11.81
CA LEU A 23 -9.66 -1.86 11.11
C LEU A 23 -10.36 -0.64 10.50
N ASN A 24 -9.91 0.56 10.87
CA ASN A 24 -10.49 1.83 10.45
C ASN A 24 -9.47 2.59 9.58
N PRO A 25 -9.41 2.33 8.27
CA PRO A 25 -8.55 3.09 7.37
C PRO A 25 -9.06 4.54 7.22
N PRO A 26 -8.20 5.48 6.78
CA PRO A 26 -8.60 6.87 6.59
C PRO A 26 -9.68 7.03 5.51
N GLU A 27 -10.40 8.14 5.54
CA GLU A 27 -11.43 8.48 4.54
C GLU A 27 -10.83 8.93 3.20
N GLU A 28 -9.61 9.47 3.23
CA GLU A 28 -8.88 9.96 2.07
C GLU A 28 -7.57 9.18 1.85
N PRO A 29 -7.14 9.01 0.59
CA PRO A 29 -5.90 8.31 0.29
C PRO A 29 -4.68 9.09 0.80
N PRO A 30 -3.61 8.40 1.25
CA PRO A 30 -2.35 9.06 1.56
C PRO A 30 -1.74 9.68 0.29
N PRO A 31 -0.89 10.71 0.42
CA PRO A 31 -0.12 11.22 -0.71
C PRO A 31 0.68 10.11 -1.40
N LEU A 32 0.81 10.15 -2.73
CA LEU A 32 1.44 9.08 -3.51
C LEU A 32 2.81 8.66 -2.97
N GLY A 33 3.68 9.61 -2.61
CA GLY A 33 5.01 9.31 -2.06
C GLY A 33 4.97 8.58 -0.71
N VAL A 34 3.94 8.85 0.11
CA VAL A 34 3.69 8.14 1.38
C VAL A 34 3.20 6.73 1.08
N ALA A 35 2.22 6.58 0.18
CA ALA A 35 1.71 5.28 -0.24
C ALA A 35 2.83 4.38 -0.79
N MET A 36 3.67 4.91 -1.67
CA MET A 36 4.80 4.17 -2.24
C MET A 36 5.84 3.77 -1.19
N ARG A 37 6.07 4.59 -0.15
CA ARG A 37 6.91 4.18 0.99
C ARG A 37 6.25 3.08 1.84
N MET A 38 4.93 3.12 2.04
CA MET A 38 4.21 2.04 2.73
C MET A 38 4.32 0.72 1.95
N VAL A 39 4.08 0.76 0.63
CA VAL A 39 4.27 -0.39 -0.29
C VAL A 39 5.68 -0.95 -0.15
N ALA A 40 6.71 -0.10 -0.24
CA ALA A 40 8.09 -0.51 -0.08
C ALA A 40 8.35 -1.21 1.27
N LYS A 41 7.81 -0.68 2.38
CA LYS A 41 7.98 -1.27 3.71
C LYS A 41 7.39 -2.67 3.79
N ILE A 42 6.23 -2.91 3.18
CA ILE A 42 5.62 -4.25 3.09
C ILE A 42 6.49 -5.19 2.23
N GLY A 43 7.15 -4.64 1.20
CA GLY A 43 8.15 -5.34 0.38
C GLY A 43 9.51 -5.58 1.05
N GLY A 44 9.72 -5.07 2.28
CA GLY A 44 10.94 -5.28 3.07
C GLY A 44 11.88 -4.08 3.18
N PHE A 45 11.46 -2.90 2.71
CA PHE A 45 12.24 -1.66 2.90
C PHE A 45 12.21 -1.22 4.36
N LEU A 46 13.39 -1.09 4.98
CA LEU A 46 13.50 -0.70 6.40
C LEU A 46 13.17 0.78 6.62
N GLY A 47 13.54 1.65 5.68
CA GLY A 47 13.23 3.08 5.75
C GLY A 47 13.98 3.83 6.85
N ARG A 48 15.24 3.47 7.13
CA ARG A 48 16.11 4.20 8.05
C ARG A 48 16.53 5.55 7.44
N LYS A 49 17.01 6.46 8.30
CA LYS A 49 17.37 7.86 7.93
C LYS A 49 18.27 7.97 6.70
N SER A 50 19.16 7.00 6.47
CA SER A 50 20.15 7.01 5.38
C SER A 50 19.88 5.99 4.27
N ASP A 51 18.76 5.26 4.31
CA ASP A 51 18.44 4.25 3.28
C ASP A 51 18.03 4.87 1.93
N GLY A 52 17.75 6.18 1.88
CA GLY A 52 17.36 6.88 0.66
C GLY A 52 15.93 6.56 0.22
N HIS A 53 15.78 6.32 -1.09
CA HIS A 53 14.51 5.94 -1.72
C HIS A 53 14.42 4.42 -1.90
N PRO A 54 13.23 3.83 -1.81
CA PRO A 54 13.04 2.42 -2.13
C PRO A 54 13.49 2.08 -3.55
N GLY A 55 14.22 0.97 -3.72
CA GLY A 55 14.54 0.42 -5.03
C GLY A 55 13.37 -0.33 -5.67
N ALA A 56 13.52 -0.68 -6.94
CA ALA A 56 12.49 -1.37 -7.72
C ALA A 56 12.08 -2.73 -7.10
N ASP A 57 13.04 -3.51 -6.60
CA ASP A 57 12.78 -4.85 -6.06
C ASP A 57 11.84 -4.84 -4.85
N VAL A 58 12.08 -3.93 -3.90
CA VAL A 58 11.23 -3.80 -2.71
C VAL A 58 9.87 -3.20 -3.05
N LEU A 59 9.77 -2.37 -4.09
CA LEU A 59 8.49 -1.88 -4.58
C LEU A 59 7.68 -2.98 -5.24
N TRP A 60 8.29 -3.76 -6.13
CA TRP A 60 7.62 -4.88 -6.81
C TRP A 60 7.10 -5.92 -5.80
N ARG A 61 7.93 -6.34 -4.84
CA ARG A 61 7.51 -7.24 -3.75
C ARG A 61 6.41 -6.64 -2.89
N GLY A 62 6.42 -5.31 -2.71
CA GLY A 62 5.39 -4.59 -1.97
C GLY A 62 4.05 -4.61 -2.70
N LEU A 63 4.05 -4.37 -4.01
CA LEU A 63 2.85 -4.38 -4.86
C LEU A 63 2.26 -5.80 -4.96
N ASP A 64 3.09 -6.81 -5.13
CA ASP A 64 2.67 -8.22 -5.14
C ASP A 64 2.01 -8.65 -3.82
N LYS A 65 2.54 -8.20 -2.68
CA LYS A 65 1.89 -8.43 -1.39
C LYS A 65 0.60 -7.61 -1.23
N LEU A 66 0.59 -6.38 -1.74
CA LEU A 66 -0.57 -5.50 -1.64
C LEU A 66 -1.77 -6.06 -2.39
N SER A 67 -1.59 -6.73 -3.53
CA SER A 67 -2.71 -7.37 -4.25
C SER A 67 -3.41 -8.41 -3.36
N VAL A 68 -2.64 -9.31 -2.75
CA VAL A 68 -3.17 -10.34 -1.83
C VAL A 68 -3.82 -9.72 -0.60
N ILE A 69 -3.21 -8.67 -0.03
CA ILE A 69 -3.78 -7.94 1.11
C ILE A 69 -5.10 -7.28 0.72
N THR A 70 -5.20 -6.74 -0.50
CA THR A 70 -6.41 -6.09 -1.02
C THR A 70 -7.53 -7.10 -1.22
N GLU A 71 -7.24 -8.27 -1.79
CA GLU A 71 -8.22 -9.35 -1.92
C GLU A 71 -8.76 -9.78 -0.55
N ALA A 72 -7.87 -10.00 0.43
CA ALA A 72 -8.28 -10.35 1.78
C ALA A 72 -9.11 -9.22 2.42
N PHE A 73 -8.70 -7.96 2.24
CA PHE A 73 -9.44 -6.81 2.75
C PHE A 73 -10.87 -6.78 2.20
N GLN A 74 -11.07 -6.98 0.89
CA GLN A 74 -12.40 -7.04 0.28
C GLN A 74 -13.27 -8.16 0.85
N VAL A 75 -12.70 -9.34 1.12
CA VAL A 75 -13.43 -10.48 1.72
C VAL A 75 -13.95 -10.12 3.12
N PHE A 76 -13.14 -9.45 3.93
CA PHE A 76 -13.52 -9.07 5.29
C PHE A 76 -14.28 -7.73 5.38
N HIS A 77 -14.32 -6.96 4.30
CA HIS A 77 -14.94 -5.65 4.20
C HIS A 77 -15.81 -5.52 2.92
N PRO A 78 -16.87 -6.33 2.76
CA PRO A 78 -17.66 -6.37 1.52
C PRO A 78 -18.49 -5.11 1.24
N ALA A 79 -18.54 -4.17 2.20
CA ALA A 79 -19.28 -2.91 2.10
C ALA A 79 -18.42 -1.72 1.61
N PHE A 80 -17.15 -1.96 1.24
CA PHE A 80 -16.21 -0.96 0.74
C PHE A 80 -16.01 -1.04 -0.77
#